data_AF-A0A1Q6THF8-F1
#
_entry.id   AF-A0A1Q6THF8-F1
#
_cell.length_a   1.000
_cell.length_b   1.000
_cell.length_c   1.000
_cell.angle_alpha   90.00
_cell.angle_beta   90.00
_cell.angle_gamma   90.00
#
_symmetry.space_group_name_H-M   'P 1'
#
loop_
_entity.id
_entity.type
_entity.pdbx_description
1 polymer ?
#
loop_
_entity_poly.entity_id
_entity_poly.type
_entity_poly.pdbx_seq_one_letter_code
_entity_poly.pdbx_strand_id
1 'polypeptide(L)'
;MTVEQVYKNMDSDYASVKDRLQNDALIEKFLIKFLADESYANILKNLEAQNLEEAFRAAHTLKGVCQNLGLDRLYKSSYDVTEALRNGKNDVTSEMMEKLESDYDITVSSIRELQ
;
A
#
# COMPACT_ATOMS: atom_id res chain seq x y z
N MET A 1 3.47 -9.33 -18.19
CA MET A 1 2.09 -8.78 -18.08
C MET A 1 2.08 -7.31 -18.53
N THR A 2 0.92 -6.66 -18.75
CA THR A 2 0.84 -5.20 -18.99
C THR A 2 0.54 -4.44 -17.70
N VAL A 3 0.89 -3.15 -17.63
CA VAL A 3 0.56 -2.28 -16.49
C VAL A 3 -0.95 -2.26 -16.22
N GLU A 4 -1.78 -2.12 -17.25
CA GLU A 4 -3.24 -2.14 -17.14
C GLU A 4 -3.77 -3.44 -16.50
N GLN A 5 -3.22 -4.60 -16.90
CA GLN A 5 -3.64 -5.89 -16.35
C GLN A 5 -3.25 -6.03 -14.87
N VAL A 6 -2.13 -5.43 -14.44
CA VAL A 6 -1.77 -5.35 -13.01
C VAL A 6 -2.78 -4.56 -12.20
N TYR A 7 -3.17 -3.36 -12.66
CA TYR A 7 -4.20 -2.57 -11.97
C TYR A 7 -5.53 -3.31 -11.91
N LYS A 8 -5.90 -4.03 -12.97
CA LYS A 8 -7.09 -4.88 -12.98
C LYS A 8 -7.03 -6.00 -11.94
N ASN A 9 -5.87 -6.67 -11.78
CA ASN A 9 -5.70 -7.73 -10.78
C ASN A 9 -5.76 -7.19 -9.33
N MET A 10 -5.40 -5.94 -9.13
CA MET A 10 -5.46 -5.25 -7.84
C MET A 10 -6.80 -4.52 -7.59
N ASP A 11 -7.81 -4.75 -8.44
CA ASP A 11 -9.10 -4.04 -8.45
C ASP A 11 -8.95 -2.50 -8.36
N SER A 12 -8.00 -1.95 -9.10
CA SER A 12 -7.60 -0.53 -9.04
C SER A 12 -7.83 0.21 -10.36
N ASP A 13 -8.08 1.52 -10.30
CA ASP A 13 -8.42 2.34 -11.47
C ASP A 13 -7.18 2.76 -12.29
N TYR A 14 -6.84 1.94 -13.28
CA TYR A 14 -5.76 2.24 -14.23
C TYR A 14 -5.96 3.56 -14.98
N ALA A 15 -7.19 3.90 -15.37
CA ALA A 15 -7.46 5.08 -16.20
C ALA A 15 -7.13 6.37 -15.43
N SER A 16 -7.53 6.44 -14.16
CA SER A 16 -7.18 7.54 -13.25
C SER A 16 -5.66 7.69 -13.07
N VAL A 17 -4.93 6.58 -12.90
CA VAL A 17 -3.47 6.61 -12.79
C VAL A 17 -2.81 7.05 -14.10
N LYS A 18 -3.30 6.55 -15.23
CA LYS A 18 -2.80 6.90 -16.56
C LYS A 18 -2.99 8.38 -16.88
N ASP A 19 -4.10 8.98 -16.48
CA ASP A 19 -4.34 10.41 -16.65
C ASP A 19 -3.32 11.26 -15.86
N ARG A 20 -3.00 10.85 -14.63
CA ARG A 20 -2.04 11.52 -13.75
C ARG A 20 -0.58 11.33 -14.17
N LEU A 21 -0.19 10.11 -14.53
CA LEU A 21 1.22 9.74 -14.78
C LEU A 21 1.60 9.70 -16.27
N GLN A 22 0.61 9.70 -17.18
CA GLN A 22 0.68 9.84 -18.64
C GLN A 22 1.53 8.79 -19.41
N ASN A 23 2.37 8.01 -18.75
CA ASN A 23 3.36 7.14 -19.38
C ASN A 23 3.47 5.78 -18.65
N ASP A 24 3.27 4.68 -19.37
CA ASP A 24 3.29 3.34 -18.78
C ASP A 24 4.66 2.95 -18.26
N ALA A 25 5.73 3.35 -18.96
CA ALA A 25 7.09 3.11 -18.49
C ALA A 25 7.38 3.84 -17.17
N LEU A 26 6.75 5.00 -16.95
CA LEU A 26 6.87 5.72 -15.68
C LEU A 26 6.07 5.04 -14.57
N ILE A 27 4.85 4.59 -14.87
CA ILE A 27 4.00 3.86 -13.93
C ILE A 27 4.68 2.56 -13.51
N GLU A 28 5.14 1.76 -14.47
CA GLU A 28 5.87 0.51 -14.24
C GLU A 28 7.11 0.73 -13.38
N LYS A 29 7.92 1.74 -13.69
CA LYS A 29 9.10 2.11 -12.88
C LYS A 29 8.73 2.36 -11.42
N PHE A 30 7.63 3.04 -11.15
CA PHE A 30 7.20 3.32 -9.77
C PHE A 30 6.59 2.10 -9.07
N LEU A 31 5.82 1.28 -9.79
CA LEU A 31 5.35 -0.01 -9.27
C LEU A 31 6.52 -0.92 -8.89
N ILE A 32 7.54 -1.03 -9.74
CA ILE A 32 8.73 -1.83 -9.41
C ILE A 32 9.47 -1.25 -8.19
N LYS A 33 9.56 0.09 -8.07
CA LYS A 33 10.14 0.73 -6.89
C LYS A 33 9.35 0.45 -5.60
N PHE A 34 8.04 0.29 -5.68
CA PHE A 34 7.20 -0.04 -4.53
C PHE A 34 7.60 -1.38 -3.89
N LEU A 35 8.15 -2.34 -4.65
CA LEU A 35 8.62 -3.62 -4.10
C LEU A 35 9.77 -3.47 -3.08
N ALA A 36 10.44 -2.32 -3.05
CA ALA A 36 11.48 -1.99 -2.09
C ALA A 36 10.98 -1.08 -0.95
N ASP A 37 9.69 -0.75 -0.91
CA ASP A 37 9.11 0.02 0.18
C ASP A 37 9.04 -0.83 1.46
N GLU A 38 9.56 -0.29 2.56
CA GLU A 38 9.62 -0.99 3.84
C GLU A 38 8.45 -0.64 4.78
N SER A 39 7.52 0.23 4.34
CA SER A 39 6.50 0.80 5.21
C SER A 39 5.61 -0.28 5.81
N TYR A 40 5.18 -1.27 5.03
CA TYR A 40 4.38 -2.40 5.53
C TYR A 40 5.13 -3.18 6.64
N ALA A 41 6.37 -3.59 6.38
CA ALA A 41 7.17 -4.32 7.38
C ALA A 41 7.41 -3.48 8.64
N ASN A 42 7.60 -2.16 8.48
CA ASN A 42 7.77 -1.23 9.59
C ASN A 42 6.48 -1.05 10.41
N ILE A 43 5.28 -1.18 9.84
CA ILE A 43 4.02 -1.21 10.60
C ILE A 43 4.04 -2.39 11.57
N LEU A 44 4.30 -3.61 11.07
CA LEU A 44 4.31 -4.83 11.88
C LEU A 44 5.32 -4.75 13.02
N LYS A 45 6.57 -4.38 12.68
CA LYS A 45 7.67 -4.27 13.63
C LYS A 45 7.39 -3.26 14.74
N ASN A 46 6.85 -2.09 14.39
CA ASN A 46 6.59 -1.05 15.39
C ASN A 46 5.35 -1.36 16.25
N LEU A 47 4.33 -2.03 15.71
CA LEU A 47 3.20 -2.53 16.52
C LEU A 47 3.67 -3.58 17.53
N GLU A 48 4.50 -4.53 17.12
CA GLU A 48 5.08 -5.56 18.01
C GLU A 48 5.94 -4.91 19.12
N ALA A 49 6.74 -3.91 18.77
CA ALA A 49 7.56 -3.16 19.71
C ALA A 49 6.78 -2.12 20.57
N GLN A 50 5.45 -2.03 20.41
CA GLN A 50 4.59 -1.01 21.02
C GLN A 50 5.02 0.45 20.76
N ASN A 51 5.75 0.67 19.66
CA ASN A 51 6.17 2.00 19.22
C ASN A 51 5.09 2.63 18.33
N LEU A 52 4.00 3.07 18.95
CA LEU A 52 2.80 3.55 18.26
C LEU A 52 3.05 4.77 17.35
N GLU A 53 3.98 5.64 17.73
CA GLU A 53 4.33 6.81 16.91
C GLU A 53 4.97 6.40 15.58
N GLU A 54 5.95 5.48 15.62
CA GLU A 54 6.60 4.99 14.40
C GLU A 54 5.69 4.04 13.61
N ALA A 55 4.81 3.28 14.26
CA ALA A 55 3.76 2.51 13.59
C ALA A 55 2.82 3.43 12.79
N PHE A 56 2.37 4.53 13.41
CA PHE A 56 1.55 5.53 12.73
C PHE A 56 2.28 6.15 11.52
N ARG A 57 3.55 6.53 11.69
CA ARG A 57 4.36 7.09 10.59
C ARG A 57 4.51 6.11 9.44
N ALA A 58 4.80 4.84 9.72
CA ALA A 58 4.90 3.80 8.70
C ALA A 58 3.56 3.58 7.96
N ALA A 59 2.45 3.48 8.70
CA ALA A 59 1.12 3.37 8.10
C ALA A 59 0.77 4.59 7.23
N HIS A 60 1.10 5.79 7.70
CA HIS A 60 0.87 7.03 6.97
C HIS A 60 1.68 7.11 5.68
N THR A 61 2.95 6.68 5.70
CA THR A 61 3.79 6.60 4.50
C THR A 61 3.22 5.60 3.50
N LEU A 62 2.88 4.38 3.93
CA LEU A 62 2.29 3.36 3.06
C LEU A 62 1.02 3.89 2.38
N LYS A 63 0.13 4.51 3.16
CA LYS A 63 -1.09 5.15 2.65
C LYS A 63 -0.79 6.18 1.58
N GLY A 64 0.18 7.08 1.81
CA GLY A 64 0.56 8.12 0.85
C GLY A 64 1.15 7.54 -0.44
N VAL A 65 1.98 6.50 -0.34
CA VAL A 65 2.52 5.79 -1.51
C VAL A 65 1.40 5.15 -2.31
N CYS A 66 0.48 4.44 -1.66
CA CYS A 66 -0.66 3.81 -2.32
C CYS A 66 -1.56 4.82 -3.02
N GLN A 67 -1.82 5.97 -2.39
CA GLN A 67 -2.59 7.05 -3.01
C GLN A 67 -1.92 7.59 -4.28
N ASN A 68 -0.61 7.83 -4.25
CA ASN A 68 0.13 8.36 -5.38
C ASN A 68 0.21 7.38 -6.55
N LEU A 69 0.22 6.09 -6.27
CA LEU A 69 0.28 5.03 -7.27
C LEU A 69 -1.11 4.50 -7.68
N GLY A 70 -2.19 4.90 -7.02
CA GLY A 70 -3.53 4.37 -7.30
C GLY A 70 -3.66 2.89 -6.95
N LEU A 71 -3.05 2.46 -5.84
CA LEU A 71 -3.18 1.11 -5.30
C LEU A 71 -4.41 1.06 -4.38
N ASP A 72 -5.60 1.16 -4.95
CA ASP A 72 -6.83 1.58 -4.24
C ASP A 72 -7.20 0.68 -3.07
N ARG A 73 -7.09 -0.65 -3.25
CA ARG A 73 -7.37 -1.61 -2.17
C ARG A 73 -6.41 -1.47 -0.99
N LEU A 74 -5.12 -1.42 -1.28
CA LEU A 74 -4.07 -1.26 -0.26
C LEU A 74 -4.09 0.12 0.37
N TYR A 75 -4.45 1.16 -0.40
CA TYR A 75 -4.71 2.50 0.12
C TYR A 75 -5.80 2.46 1.18
N LYS A 76 -6.91 1.76 0.94
CA LYS A 76 -8.02 1.69 1.90
C LYS A 76 -7.62 0.98 3.20
N SER A 77 -6.99 -0.19 3.13
CA SER A 77 -6.55 -0.89 4.35
C SER A 77 -5.46 -0.14 5.11
N SER A 78 -4.50 0.46 4.42
CA SER A 78 -3.48 1.31 5.08
C SER A 78 -4.05 2.60 5.67
N TYR A 79 -5.10 3.17 5.05
CA TYR A 79 -5.86 4.28 5.61
C TYR A 79 -6.50 3.88 6.94
N ASP A 80 -7.23 2.76 6.97
CA ASP A 80 -7.92 2.28 8.19
C ASP A 80 -6.92 2.08 9.34
N VAL A 81 -5.78 1.43 9.09
CA VAL A 81 -4.70 1.25 10.08
C VAL A 81 -4.09 2.60 10.51
N THR A 82 -3.90 3.54 9.58
CA THR A 82 -3.42 4.89 9.92
C THR A 82 -4.37 5.61 10.87
N GLU A 83 -5.68 5.53 10.63
CA GLU A 83 -6.69 6.19 11.48
C GLU A 83 -6.80 5.53 12.85
N ALA A 84 -6.69 4.21 12.93
CA ALA A 84 -6.67 3.48 14.21
C ALA A 84 -5.45 3.81 15.10
N LEU A 85 -4.35 4.24 14.49
CA LEU A 85 -3.13 4.69 15.20
C LEU A 85 -3.09 6.20 15.44
N ARG A 86 -4.07 6.96 14.93
CA ARG A 86 -4.06 8.42 14.98
C ARG A 86 -4.11 8.92 16.41
N ASN A 87 -3.38 10.01 16.67
CA ASN A 87 -3.25 10.63 17.99
C ASN A 87 -2.66 9.71 19.07
N GLY A 88 -1.83 8.73 18.68
CA GLY A 88 -1.13 7.84 19.61
C GLY A 88 -2.02 6.76 20.24
N LYS A 89 -3.19 6.49 19.64
CA LYS A 89 -4.04 5.37 20.02
C LYS A 89 -3.50 4.06 19.45
N ASN A 90 -3.99 2.95 19.97
CA ASN A 90 -3.85 1.65 19.34
C ASN A 90 -5.22 0.97 19.24
N ASP A 91 -6.02 1.45 18.30
CA ASP A 91 -7.33 0.87 18.00
C ASP A 91 -7.22 -0.17 16.86
N VAL A 92 -5.99 -0.61 16.52
CA VAL A 92 -5.74 -1.58 15.45
C VAL A 92 -6.26 -2.94 15.87
N THR A 93 -7.11 -3.54 15.03
CA THR A 93 -7.65 -4.88 15.26
C THR A 93 -6.93 -5.93 14.43
N SER A 94 -7.03 -7.21 14.81
CA SER A 94 -6.51 -8.31 14.01
C SER A 94 -7.11 -8.34 12.60
N GLU A 95 -8.41 -8.06 12.46
CA GLU A 95 -9.09 -8.01 11.16
C GLU A 95 -8.50 -6.93 10.24
N MET A 96 -8.15 -5.75 10.80
CA MET A 96 -7.51 -4.68 10.02
C MET A 96 -6.12 -5.11 9.52
N MET A 97 -5.37 -5.83 10.35
CA MET A 97 -4.04 -6.32 9.98
C MET A 97 -4.11 -7.45 8.95
N GLU A 98 -5.01 -8.43 9.13
CA GLU A 98 -5.26 -9.50 8.16
C GLU A 98 -5.66 -8.92 6.79
N LYS A 99 -6.52 -7.89 6.78
CA LYS A 99 -6.91 -7.20 5.55
C LYS A 99 -5.72 -6.46 4.91
N LEU A 100 -4.91 -5.75 5.71
CA LEU A 100 -3.73 -5.03 5.23
C LEU A 100 -2.70 -6.00 4.62
N GLU A 101 -2.43 -7.12 5.28
CA GLU A 101 -1.55 -8.19 4.78
C GLU A 101 -2.08 -8.77 3.46
N SER A 102 -3.36 -9.16 3.41
CA SER A 102 -3.95 -9.71 2.18
C SER A 102 -3.86 -8.75 0.99
N ASP A 103 -4.22 -7.48 1.20
CA ASP A 103 -4.14 -6.47 0.13
C ASP A 103 -2.69 -6.16 -0.27
N TYR A 104 -1.74 -6.20 0.67
CA TYR A 104 -0.31 -6.02 0.41
C TYR A 104 0.24 -7.18 -0.44
N ASP A 105 -0.09 -8.42 -0.09
CA ASP A 105 0.36 -9.62 -0.80
C ASP A 105 -0.17 -9.68 -2.23
N ILE A 106 -1.45 -9.34 -2.43
CA ILE A 106 -2.05 -9.23 -3.78
C ILE A 106 -1.32 -8.16 -4.60
N THR A 107 -1.03 -7.02 -4.00
CA THR A 107 -0.34 -5.90 -4.65
C THR A 107 1.07 -6.31 -5.08
N VAL A 108 1.87 -6.85 -4.15
CA VAL A 108 3.25 -7.29 -4.41
C VAL A 108 3.29 -8.41 -5.45
N SER A 109 2.41 -9.39 -5.34
CA SER A 109 2.34 -10.50 -6.30
C SER A 109 1.99 -10.02 -7.70
N SER A 110 0.99 -9.15 -7.82
CA SER A 110 0.59 -8.57 -9.12
C SER A 110 1.71 -7.75 -9.76
N ILE A 111 2.43 -6.94 -8.97
CA ILE A 111 3.56 -6.15 -9.48
C ILE A 111 4.72 -7.04 -9.93
N ARG A 112 5.01 -8.14 -9.21
CA ARG A 112 6.10 -9.07 -9.58
C ARG A 112 5.88 -9.75 -10.93
N GLU A 113 4.64 -9.96 -11.34
CA GLU A 113 4.31 -10.53 -12.65
C GLU A 113 4.50 -9.53 -13.83
N LEU A 114 4.87 -8.27 -13.57
CA LEU A 114 5.39 -7.34 -14.59
C LEU A 114 6.84 -7.62 -14.98
N GLN A 115 7.60 -8.30 -14.12
CA GLN A 115 8.97 -8.73 -14.40
C GLN A 115 8.99 -9.99 -15.28
#